data_AF-A0A931A6D5-F1
#
_entry.id   AF-A0A931A6D5-F1
#
_cell.length_a   1.000
_cell.length_b   1.000
_cell.length_c   1.000
_cell.angle_alpha   90.00
_cell.angle_beta   90.00
_cell.angle_gamma   90.00
#
_symmetry.space_group_name_H-M   'P 1'
#
loop_
_entity.id
_entity.type
_entity.pdbx_description
1 polymer ?
#
loop_
_entity_poly.entity_id
_entity_poly.type
_entity_poly.pdbx_seq_one_letter_code
_entity_poly.pdbx_strand_id
1 'polypeptide(L)'
;MNSIIQAAVSGFSQGQEEGDLLVRLRDKLTNLGVNAELRDNNSALMVHKPVPGMPVWVFVGYGGAYYSWQNAERRHPTTDVEGAANVLAEYIAR
;
A
#
# COMPACT_ATOMS: atom_id res chain seq x y z
N MET A 1 8.32 -22.85 -25.42
CA MET A 1 7.35 -22.14 -24.55
C MET A 1 7.76 -20.67 -24.57
N ASN A 2 6.93 -19.77 -25.11
CA ASN A 2 7.36 -18.40 -25.45
C ASN A 2 7.55 -17.51 -24.21
N SER A 3 8.73 -16.90 -24.09
CA SER A 3 9.13 -16.03 -22.96
C SER A 3 8.20 -14.83 -22.72
N ILE A 4 7.46 -14.40 -23.75
CA ILE A 4 6.50 -13.28 -23.66
C ILE A 4 5.28 -13.64 -22.79
N ILE A 5 4.80 -14.88 -22.86
CA ILE A 5 3.66 -15.33 -22.04
C ILE A 5 4.07 -15.48 -20.57
N GLN A 6 5.31 -15.95 -20.31
CA GLN A 6 5.82 -16.03 -18.94
C GLN A 6 5.96 -14.64 -18.29
N ALA A 7 6.50 -13.65 -19.00
CA ALA A 7 6.66 -12.30 -18.45
C ALA A 7 5.32 -11.64 -18.10
N ALA A 8 4.29 -11.82 -18.96
CA ALA A 8 2.96 -11.29 -18.69
C ALA A 8 2.33 -11.96 -17.46
N VAL A 9 2.36 -13.30 -17.37
CA VAL A 9 1.79 -14.04 -16.23
C VAL A 9 2.48 -13.66 -14.91
N SER A 10 3.81 -13.54 -14.90
CA SER A 10 4.55 -13.11 -13.71
C SER A 10 4.18 -11.69 -13.25
N GLY A 11 3.99 -10.75 -14.18
CA GLY A 11 3.58 -9.38 -13.84
C GLY A 11 2.17 -9.31 -13.26
N PHE A 12 1.23 -10.13 -13.77
CA PHE A 12 -0.13 -10.22 -13.23
C PHE A 12 -0.15 -10.82 -11.82
N SER A 13 0.60 -11.89 -11.58
CA SER A 13 0.70 -12.51 -10.24
C SER A 13 1.35 -11.57 -9.23
N GLN A 14 2.40 -10.87 -9.62
CA GLN A 14 3.06 -9.88 -8.75
C GLN A 14 2.11 -8.73 -8.38
N GLY A 15 1.35 -8.18 -9.34
CA GLY A 15 0.39 -7.12 -9.05
C GLY A 15 -0.75 -7.57 -8.10
N GLN A 16 -1.15 -8.84 -8.16
CA GLN A 16 -2.11 -9.41 -7.21
C GLN A 16 -1.53 -9.52 -5.80
N GLU A 17 -0.29 -10.02 -5.66
CA GLU A 17 0.39 -10.13 -4.37
C GLU A 17 0.60 -8.74 -3.71
N GLU A 18 1.00 -7.75 -4.51
CA GLU A 18 1.16 -6.36 -4.05
C GLU A 18 -0.19 -5.76 -3.62
N GLY A 19 -1.28 -6.05 -4.35
CA GLY A 19 -2.63 -5.65 -3.98
C GLY A 19 -3.10 -6.28 -2.68
N ASP A 20 -2.82 -7.56 -2.45
CA ASP A 20 -3.16 -8.25 -1.20
C ASP A 20 -2.43 -7.63 0.00
N LEU A 21 -1.19 -7.18 -0.19
CA LEU A 21 -0.45 -6.45 0.84
C LEU A 21 -1.13 -5.11 1.18
N LEU A 22 -1.66 -4.39 0.20
CA LEU A 22 -2.42 -3.15 0.44
C LEU A 22 -3.76 -3.41 1.12
N VAL A 23 -4.44 -4.51 0.79
CA VAL A 23 -5.67 -4.95 1.48
C VAL A 23 -5.40 -5.16 2.97
N ARG A 24 -4.34 -5.89 3.32
CA ARG A 24 -3.96 -6.14 4.72
C ARG A 24 -3.66 -4.84 5.47
N LEU A 25 -2.97 -3.91 4.81
CA LEU A 25 -2.67 -2.61 5.39
C LEU A 25 -3.94 -1.78 5.63
N ARG A 26 -4.87 -1.75 4.66
CA ARG A 26 -6.18 -1.09 4.81
C ARG A 26 -6.94 -1.63 6.01
N ASP A 27 -6.99 -2.95 6.17
CA ASP A 27 -7.73 -3.58 7.27
C ASP A 27 -7.14 -3.19 8.62
N LYS A 28 -5.80 -3.14 8.73
CA LYS A 28 -5.12 -2.65 9.94
C LYS A 28 -5.39 -1.17 10.22
N LEU A 29 -5.34 -0.31 9.21
CA LEU A 29 -5.68 1.12 9.35
C LEU A 29 -7.13 1.32 9.78
N THR A 30 -8.05 0.53 9.21
CA THR A 30 -9.47 0.57 9.57
C THR A 30 -9.70 0.20 11.03
N ASN A 31 -8.98 -0.82 11.53
CA ASN A 31 -9.01 -1.19 12.96
C ASN A 31 -8.48 -0.10 13.88
N LEU A 32 -7.62 0.79 13.40
CA LEU A 32 -7.14 1.97 14.11
C LEU A 32 -8.08 3.18 13.96
N GLY A 33 -9.22 3.02 13.28
CA GLY A 33 -10.17 4.12 13.00
C GLY A 33 -9.71 5.07 11.89
N VAL A 34 -8.67 4.70 11.13
CA VAL A 34 -8.18 5.48 9.99
C VAL A 34 -8.97 5.09 8.74
N ASN A 35 -9.57 6.08 8.08
CA ASN A 35 -10.25 5.86 6.80
C ASN A 35 -9.22 5.66 5.67
N ALA A 36 -9.22 4.47 5.08
CA ALA A 36 -8.35 4.11 3.97
C ALA A 36 -9.12 3.33 2.90
N GLU A 37 -8.86 3.67 1.63
CA GLU A 37 -9.59 3.15 0.47
C GLU A 37 -8.63 2.63 -0.59
N LEU A 38 -8.88 1.41 -1.09
CA LEU A 38 -8.13 0.86 -2.22
C LEU A 38 -8.58 1.52 -3.52
N ARG A 39 -7.62 1.81 -4.39
CA ARG A 39 -7.80 2.46 -5.68
C ARG A 39 -7.02 1.71 -6.76
N ASP A 40 -7.33 2.02 -8.02
CA ASP A 40 -6.62 1.52 -9.19
C ASP A 40 -6.45 -0.02 -9.20
N ASN A 41 -7.56 -0.75 -9.03
CA ASN A 41 -7.57 -2.21 -8.96
C ASN A 41 -6.64 -2.77 -7.86
N ASN A 42 -6.70 -2.17 -6.67
CA ASN A 42 -5.89 -2.49 -5.49
C ASN A 42 -4.39 -2.22 -5.64
N SER A 43 -3.95 -1.49 -6.68
CA SER A 43 -2.53 -1.12 -6.82
C SER A 43 -2.12 0.10 -5.98
N ALA A 44 -3.09 0.83 -5.44
CA ALA A 44 -2.87 2.00 -4.61
C ALA A 44 -3.81 2.01 -3.40
N LEU A 45 -3.31 2.51 -2.27
CA LEU A 45 -4.11 2.73 -1.07
C LEU A 45 -4.12 4.22 -0.75
N MET A 46 -5.31 4.81 -0.76
CA MET A 46 -5.54 6.21 -0.42
C MET A 46 -5.94 6.29 1.06
N VAL A 47 -5.13 6.97 1.88
CA VAL A 47 -5.36 7.15 3.31
C VAL A 47 -5.81 8.59 3.59
N HIS A 48 -7.00 8.75 4.13
CA HIS A 48 -7.56 10.06 4.41
C HIS A 48 -6.98 10.66 5.70
N LYS A 49 -6.71 11.97 5.67
CA LYS A 49 -6.35 12.70 6.88
C LYS A 49 -7.61 13.01 7.71
N PRO A 50 -7.52 13.06 9.05
CA PRO A 50 -8.64 13.43 9.92
C PRO A 50 -9.09 14.88 9.73
N VAL A 51 -8.15 15.76 9.35
CA VAL A 51 -8.39 17.17 9.03
C VAL A 51 -8.48 17.38 7.52
N PRO A 52 -9.21 18.40 7.03
CA PRO A 52 -9.25 18.72 5.60
C PRO A 52 -7.85 18.88 5.01
N GLY A 53 -7.53 18.08 4.00
CA GLY A 53 -6.20 18.06 3.40
C GLY A 53 -6.10 17.00 2.30
N MET A 54 -4.95 16.99 1.62
CA MET A 54 -4.67 15.98 0.60
C MET A 54 -4.50 14.61 1.26
N PRO A 55 -5.16 13.55 0.73
CA PRO A 55 -4.95 12.20 1.21
C PRO A 55 -3.53 11.72 0.90
N VAL A 56 -3.06 10.75 1.69
CA VAL A 56 -1.75 10.11 1.49
C VAL A 56 -1.93 8.91 0.59
N TRP A 57 -1.18 8.87 -0.50
CA TRP A 57 -1.12 7.73 -1.40
C TRP A 57 -0.01 6.78 -0.98
N VAL A 58 -0.38 5.52 -0.77
CA VAL A 58 0.52 4.43 -0.38
C VAL A 58 0.54 3.39 -1.49
N PHE A 59 1.74 2.97 -1.87
CA PHE A 59 1.98 1.96 -2.89
C PHE A 59 2.90 0.88 -2.32
N VAL A 60 2.75 -0.35 -2.81
CA VAL A 60 3.77 -1.38 -2.60
C VAL A 60 4.77 -1.28 -3.74
N GLY A 61 6.05 -1.22 -3.39
CA GLY A 61 7.13 -1.08 -4.37
C GLY A 61 8.33 -1.94 -4.03
N TYR A 62 9.39 -1.79 -4.81
CA TYR A 62 10.64 -2.54 -4.66
C TYR A 62 10.42 -4.07 -4.72
N GLY A 63 9.58 -4.52 -5.65
CA GLY A 63 9.25 -5.94 -5.81
C GLY A 63 8.50 -6.51 -4.61
N GLY A 64 7.54 -5.77 -4.05
CA GLY A 64 6.74 -6.23 -2.91
C GLY A 64 7.35 -5.98 -1.52
N ALA A 65 8.56 -5.43 -1.41
CA ALA A 65 9.29 -5.37 -0.14
C ALA A 65 8.87 -4.23 0.79
N TYR A 66 8.36 -3.12 0.23
CA TYR A 66 8.06 -1.93 1.03
C TYR A 66 6.72 -1.30 0.66
N TYR A 67 5.97 -0.90 1.69
CA TYR A 67 4.98 0.18 1.57
C TYR A 67 5.72 1.50 1.44
N SER A 68 5.29 2.36 0.54
CA SER A 68 5.92 3.65 0.29
C SER A 68 4.89 4.74 0.03
N TRP A 69 5.18 5.94 0.52
CA TRP A 69 4.34 7.13 0.32
C TRP A 69 5.22 8.38 0.25
N GLN A 70 4.60 9.53 -0.04
CA GLN A 70 5.31 10.81 -0.21
C GLN A 70 6.46 10.69 -1.22
N ASN A 71 6.14 10.30 -2.47
CA ASN A 71 7.13 10.09 -3.54
C ASN A 71 8.27 9.12 -3.15
N ALA A 72 7.95 8.09 -2.36
CA ALA A 72 8.87 7.09 -1.83
C ALA A 72 9.99 7.64 -0.92
N GLU A 73 9.86 8.87 -0.40
CA GLU A 73 10.73 9.38 0.68
C GLU A 73 10.46 8.68 2.02
N ARG A 74 9.23 8.21 2.21
CA ARG A 74 8.80 7.43 3.37
C ARG A 74 8.52 6.00 2.97
N ARG A 75 9.02 5.05 3.77
CA ARG A 75 8.87 3.62 3.51
C ARG A 75 8.73 2.84 4.80
N HIS A 76 8.05 1.71 4.72
CA HIS A 76 7.96 0.71 5.78
C HIS A 76 7.98 -0.71 5.18
N PRO A 77 8.71 -1.67 5.78
CA PRO A 77 8.70 -3.05 5.30
C PRO A 77 7.29 -3.65 5.25
N THR A 78 6.99 -4.44 4.21
CA THR A 78 5.70 -5.15 4.06
C THR A 78 5.56 -6.35 4.99
N THR A 79 6.67 -6.83 5.55
CA THR A 79 6.70 -7.86 6.58
C THR A 79 6.15 -7.39 7.93
N ASP A 80 6.07 -6.08 8.15
CA ASP A 80 5.52 -5.47 9.37
C ASP A 80 4.36 -4.51 9.04
N VAL A 81 3.21 -5.12 8.74
CA VAL A 81 1.97 -4.40 8.38
C VAL A 81 1.43 -3.58 9.56
N GLU A 82 1.60 -4.08 10.78
CA GLU A 82 1.11 -3.40 11.98
C GLU A 82 1.94 -2.16 12.29
N GLY A 83 3.27 -2.27 12.26
CA GLY A 83 4.16 -1.12 12.33
C GLY A 83 3.89 -0.10 11.23
N ALA A 84 3.68 -0.57 9.99
CA ALA A 84 3.34 0.31 8.87
C ALA A 84 2.04 1.10 9.12
N ALA A 85 0.99 0.43 9.63
CA ALA A 85 -0.28 1.08 9.95
C ALA A 85 -0.13 2.13 11.06
N ASN A 86 0.62 1.81 12.12
CA ASN A 86 0.88 2.75 13.22
C ASN A 86 1.66 3.98 12.74
N VAL A 87 2.73 3.78 11.97
CA VAL A 87 3.54 4.88 11.42
C VAL A 87 2.71 5.76 10.48
N LEU A 88 1.85 5.16 9.66
CA LEU A 88 0.95 5.92 8.78
C LEU A 88 -0.10 6.71 9.58
N ALA A 89 -0.71 6.10 10.61
CA ALA A 89 -1.68 6.76 11.47
C ALA A 89 -1.05 7.98 12.18
N GLU A 90 0.16 7.83 12.71
CA GLU A 90 0.91 8.95 13.29
C GLU A 90 1.29 10.01 12.27
N TYR A 91 1.63 9.60 11.04
CA TYR A 91 2.01 10.52 9.98
C TYR A 91 0.83 11.40 9.53
N ILE A 92 -0.37 10.85 9.38
CA ILE A 92 -1.56 11.60 8.95
C ILE A 92 -2.16 12.48 10.04
N ALA A 93 -1.85 12.20 11.31
CA ALA A 93 -2.31 12.99 12.46
C ALA A 93 -1.55 14.31 12.63
N ARG A 94 -0.41 14.47 11.94
CA ARG A 94 0.38 15.71 11.88
C ARG A 94 -0.18 16.69 10.85
#